data_AF-A0A553I9L5-F1
#
_entry.id   AF-A0A553I9L5-F1
#
_cell.length_a   1.000
_cell.length_b   1.000
_cell.length_c   1.000
_cell.angle_alpha   90.00
_cell.angle_beta   90.00
_cell.angle_gamma   90.00
#
_symmetry.space_group_name_H-M   'P 1'
#
loop_
_entity.id
_entity.type
_entity.pdbx_description
1 polymer ?
#
loop_
_entity_poly.entity_id
_entity_poly.type
_entity_poly.pdbx_seq_one_letter_code
_entity_poly.pdbx_strand_id
1 'polypeptide(L)'
;MKFRQVSQFTAAARLITLRTSSYSFTLASSRGIGRQLSSSRVVVKATPHRRDDYCLITSTRTLTLSDGTSRSIPLGFSRKLSTQTRMASTTEKITNWVAPGDKSGEFKRQASSFRDWISDEPGAKFPPEKGRYHLYVSYACPWAHRTLIARKLKGLEEFVSFSVVHWHMGDKGWRFPTPEDKDAAGENVIPDPLPGHESNTHIRNVYFAIEPNYSGRFTVPVLFDKKSKTIVNNESSEILRMFGSVFNSQLAEPYVSVDLYPESLRAKIDEAGEWTYDKINNGVYKSGFATTQEAYERNVVALFEALDRAETQLKSSGGPYFFGDVLTETDIRLFVTLIRFDPVYVQHFKCNIRDIRSGYPALHKWMRNLYWSHPSGAFKDTTNFLHIKNHYTKSHTQINPHSICPVGPLPDILPVDEEVVAVSAAAKGGA
;
A
#
# COMPACT_ATOMS: atom_id res chain seq x y z
N MET A 1 43.62 8.12 4.29
CA MET A 1 42.23 7.63 4.32
C MET A 1 41.84 6.75 5.54
N LYS A 2 42.67 6.62 6.59
CA LYS A 2 42.34 5.85 7.82
C LYS A 2 42.00 6.68 9.07
N PHE A 3 42.10 8.00 9.02
CA PHE A 3 41.86 8.88 10.19
C PHE A 3 40.43 9.45 10.29
N ARG A 4 39.59 9.34 9.25
CA ARG A 4 38.18 9.83 9.28
C ARG A 4 37.19 8.85 9.90
N GLN A 5 37.50 7.56 9.99
CA GLN A 5 36.61 6.58 10.63
C GLN A 5 36.63 6.68 12.16
N VAL A 6 37.75 7.04 12.78
CA VAL A 6 37.88 7.07 14.25
C VAL A 6 36.99 8.15 14.90
N SER A 7 36.71 9.27 14.21
CA SER A 7 35.87 10.33 14.77
C SER A 7 34.36 10.04 14.74
N GLN A 8 33.90 9.13 13.86
CA GLN A 8 32.51 8.66 13.87
C GLN A 8 32.25 7.61 14.97
N PHE A 9 33.28 6.85 15.38
CA PHE A 9 33.17 5.86 16.45
C PHE A 9 33.01 6.48 17.86
N THR A 10 33.57 7.65 18.12
CA THR A 10 33.41 8.35 19.41
C THR A 10 32.06 9.05 19.56
N ALA A 11 31.40 9.41 18.46
CA ALA A 11 30.08 10.05 18.49
C ALA A 11 28.95 9.04 18.77
N ALA A 12 29.00 7.85 18.15
CA ALA A 12 27.99 6.80 18.36
C ALA A 12 28.03 6.18 19.76
N ALA A 13 29.22 6.12 20.40
CA ALA A 13 29.36 5.61 21.76
C ALA A 13 28.89 6.59 22.85
N ARG A 14 28.71 7.88 22.56
CA ARG A 14 28.23 8.89 23.51
C ARG A 14 26.71 9.00 23.59
N LEU A 15 25.96 8.34 22.71
CA LEU A 15 24.52 8.51 22.57
C LEU A 15 23.70 7.28 22.98
N ILE A 16 24.08 6.56 24.04
CA ILE A 16 23.19 5.60 24.72
C ILE A 16 23.32 5.82 26.23
N THR A 17 22.71 6.90 26.72
CA THR A 17 22.39 7.05 28.14
C THR A 17 20.87 7.13 28.24
N LEU A 18 20.20 5.99 28.45
CA LEU A 18 18.74 5.93 28.53
C LEU A 18 18.27 5.81 30.00
N ARG A 19 17.40 6.76 30.35
CA ARG A 19 16.33 6.76 31.37
C ARG A 19 16.65 6.22 32.78
N THR A 20 16.84 7.14 33.71
CA THR A 20 16.56 6.89 35.14
C THR A 20 15.06 6.82 35.36
N SER A 21 14.54 5.69 35.84
CA SER A 21 13.16 5.60 36.34
C SER A 21 13.22 5.31 37.83
N SER A 22 12.73 6.24 38.65
CA SER A 22 12.62 6.06 40.10
C SER A 22 11.30 5.35 40.42
N TYR A 23 11.36 4.16 40.99
CA TYR A 23 10.19 3.44 41.50
C TYR A 23 10.45 3.04 42.94
N SER A 24 9.53 3.42 43.85
CA SER A 24 9.53 2.96 45.24
C SER A 24 8.69 1.68 45.32
N PHE A 25 9.32 0.55 45.64
CA PHE A 25 8.62 -0.70 45.95
C PHE A 25 8.98 -1.14 47.38
N THR A 26 7.97 -1.39 48.21
CA THR A 26 8.12 -2.01 49.52
C THR A 26 7.93 -3.52 49.35
N LEU A 27 9.03 -4.29 49.46
CA LEU A 27 8.96 -5.76 49.51
C LEU A 27 8.63 -6.20 50.94
N ALA A 28 7.44 -6.74 51.16
CA ALA A 28 7.09 -7.44 52.39
C ALA A 28 7.68 -8.86 52.34
N SER A 29 8.58 -9.16 53.28
CA SER A 29 9.10 -10.52 53.54
C SER A 29 8.60 -10.96 54.91
N SER A 30 8.10 -12.19 55.01
CA SER A 30 7.48 -12.78 56.21
C SER A 30 8.46 -13.14 57.34
N ARG A 31 9.70 -12.65 57.31
CA ARG A 31 10.62 -12.65 58.46
C ARG A 31 11.47 -11.38 58.43
N GLY A 32 11.26 -10.52 59.44
CA GLY A 32 12.15 -9.48 60.01
C GLY A 32 13.16 -8.73 59.12
N ILE A 33 12.99 -7.40 59.07
CA ILE A 33 13.89 -6.35 58.54
C ILE A 33 13.90 -6.24 57.00
N GLY A 34 12.91 -5.56 56.44
CA GLY A 34 12.93 -5.11 55.04
C GLY A 34 13.82 -3.89 54.85
N ARG A 35 14.91 -4.00 54.08
CA ARG A 35 15.70 -2.84 53.63
C ARG A 35 15.05 -2.22 52.40
N GLN A 36 14.82 -0.91 52.42
CA GLN A 36 14.16 -0.18 51.33
C GLN A 36 15.14 0.03 50.16
N LEU A 37 14.68 -0.27 48.94
CA LEU A 37 15.45 0.01 47.72
C LEU A 37 15.31 1.49 47.38
N SER A 38 16.43 2.21 47.28
CA SER A 38 16.44 3.65 46.97
C SER A 38 16.45 3.90 45.46
N SER A 39 17.25 3.15 44.70
CA SER A 39 17.31 3.28 43.25
C SER A 39 17.81 2.02 42.54
N SER A 40 17.47 1.90 41.26
CA SER A 40 17.96 0.85 40.36
C SER A 40 18.45 1.50 39.07
N ARG A 41 19.72 1.28 38.71
CA ARG A 41 20.30 1.78 37.47
C ARG A 41 20.74 0.61 36.59
N VAL A 42 20.35 0.65 35.32
CA VAL A 42 20.84 -0.29 34.30
C VAL A 42 21.83 0.46 33.42
N VAL A 43 23.03 -0.11 33.25
CA VAL A 43 24.06 0.40 32.35
C VAL A 43 24.29 -0.62 31.25
N VAL A 44 24.13 -0.18 30.01
CA VAL A 44 24.42 -0.97 28.81
C VAL A 44 25.72 -0.47 28.22
N LYS A 45 26.70 -1.37 28.03
CA LYS A 45 28.01 -1.04 27.47
C LYS A 45 28.22 -1.82 26.17
N ALA A 46 28.51 -1.10 25.09
CA ALA A 46 28.96 -1.69 23.83
C ALA A 46 30.49 -1.67 23.77
N THR A 47 31.12 -2.83 23.64
CA THR A 47 32.57 -2.97 23.53
C THR A 47 32.94 -3.51 22.14
N PRO A 48 33.65 -2.74 21.30
CA PRO A 48 34.00 -3.16 19.94
C PRO A 48 35.09 -4.24 19.96
N HIS A 49 34.91 -5.33 19.21
CA HIS A 49 35.88 -6.41 19.07
C HIS A 49 36.66 -6.26 17.75
N ARG A 50 37.91 -5.76 17.83
CA ARG A 50 38.69 -5.29 16.66
C ARG A 50 39.07 -6.35 15.61
N ARG A 51 38.92 -7.65 15.89
CA ARG A 51 39.31 -8.73 14.95
C ARG A 51 38.17 -9.29 14.09
N ASP A 52 36.91 -9.12 14.50
CA ASP A 52 35.79 -9.92 13.97
C ASP A 52 34.55 -9.09 13.59
N ASP A 53 34.68 -7.76 13.45
CA ASP A 53 33.60 -6.83 13.04
C ASP A 53 32.24 -7.07 13.76
N TYR A 54 32.29 -7.18 15.09
CA TYR A 54 31.11 -7.20 15.94
C TYR A 54 31.29 -6.37 17.23
N CYS A 55 30.17 -5.94 17.81
CA CYS A 55 30.11 -5.31 19.13
C CYS A 55 29.55 -6.30 20.17
N LEU A 56 30.22 -6.40 21.31
CA LEU A 56 29.71 -7.08 22.49
C LEU A 56 28.88 -6.10 23.32
N ILE A 57 27.60 -6.41 23.50
CA ILE A 57 26.71 -5.65 24.39
C ILE A 57 26.63 -6.38 25.72
N THR A 58 27.03 -5.72 26.80
CA THR A 58 26.85 -6.21 28.17
C THR A 58 25.93 -5.26 28.95
N SER A 59 25.10 -5.83 29.81
CA SER A 59 24.18 -5.07 30.66
C SER A 59 24.43 -5.42 32.13
N THR A 60 24.58 -4.39 32.94
CA THR A 60 24.76 -4.51 34.39
C THR A 60 23.69 -3.71 35.09
N ARG A 61 23.01 -4.34 36.07
CA ARG A 61 22.06 -3.67 36.93
C ARG A 61 22.71 -3.42 38.29
N THR A 62 22.74 -2.17 38.73
CA THR A 62 23.17 -1.79 40.07
C THR A 62 21.95 -1.43 40.90
N LEU A 63 21.81 -2.09 42.05
CA LEU A 63 20.77 -1.81 43.03
C LEU A 63 21.42 -1.11 44.21
N THR A 64 20.84 0.01 44.64
CA THR A 64 21.32 0.78 45.79
C THR A 64 20.25 0.79 46.88
N LEU A 65 20.64 0.36 48.08
CA LEU A 65 19.79 0.36 49.26
C LEU A 65 19.77 1.75 49.93
N SER A 66 18.74 1.99 50.74
CA SER A 66 18.56 3.24 51.47
C SER A 66 19.68 3.60 52.44
N ASP A 67 20.51 2.63 52.83
CA ASP A 67 21.70 2.81 53.69
C ASP A 67 22.99 3.16 52.90
N GLY A 68 22.88 3.35 51.58
CA GLY A 68 24.00 3.70 50.70
C GLY A 68 24.79 2.50 50.17
N THR A 69 24.49 1.28 50.61
CA THR A 69 25.14 0.08 50.07
C THR A 69 24.65 -0.24 48.65
N SER A 70 25.55 -0.59 47.74
CA SER A 70 25.21 -0.90 46.35
C SER A 70 25.76 -2.27 45.92
N ARG A 71 25.00 -2.98 45.08
CA ARG A 71 25.39 -4.28 44.52
C ARG A 71 25.10 -4.30 43.02
N SER A 72 26.11 -4.68 42.24
CA SER A 72 25.99 -4.78 40.78
C SER A 72 25.85 -6.25 40.35
N ILE A 73 24.86 -6.53 39.51
CA ILE A 73 24.54 -7.87 39.02
C ILE A 73 24.58 -7.84 37.48
N PRO A 74 25.37 -8.72 36.82
CA PRO A 74 25.31 -8.87 35.38
C PRO A 74 23.96 -9.47 34.97
N LEU A 75 23.27 -8.82 34.05
CA LEU A 75 22.07 -9.35 33.43
C LEU A 75 22.54 -10.24 32.26
N GLY A 76 22.42 -11.57 32.41
CA GLY A 76 23.05 -12.59 31.57
C GLY A 76 22.58 -12.67 30.11
N PHE A 77 22.68 -11.60 29.34
CA PHE A 77 22.49 -11.58 27.89
C PHE A 77 23.70 -10.95 27.23
N SER A 78 24.54 -11.77 26.59
CA SER A 78 25.58 -11.32 25.68
C SER A 78 25.11 -11.61 24.25
N ARG A 79 24.84 -10.57 23.47
CA ARG A 79 24.41 -10.69 22.07
C ARG A 79 25.53 -10.16 21.18
N LYS A 80 26.03 -10.98 20.26
CA LYS A 80 26.93 -10.53 19.19
C LYS A 80 26.09 -9.77 18.15
N LEU A 81 26.30 -8.47 18.01
CA LEU A 81 25.79 -7.70 16.87
C LEU A 81 26.88 -7.65 15.81
N SER A 82 26.73 -8.43 14.73
CA SER A 82 27.59 -8.34 13.56
C SER A 82 27.30 -7.02 12.83
N THR A 83 28.34 -6.23 12.58
CA THR A 83 28.28 -5.05 11.72
C THR A 83 28.64 -5.42 10.29
N GLN A 84 28.08 -6.51 9.76
CA GLN A 84 27.91 -6.58 8.31
C GLN A 84 26.83 -5.57 7.94
N THR A 85 27.27 -4.34 7.67
CA THR A 85 26.64 -3.54 6.65
C THR A 85 26.68 -4.40 5.39
N ARG A 86 25.63 -5.20 5.16
CA ARG A 86 25.30 -5.59 3.80
C ARG A 86 25.10 -4.26 3.09
N MET A 87 26.12 -3.81 2.36
CA MET A 87 25.82 -3.10 1.12
C MET A 87 24.84 -4.04 0.43
N ALA A 88 23.56 -3.68 0.46
CA ALA A 88 22.55 -4.40 -0.28
C ALA A 88 23.04 -4.37 -1.72
N SER A 89 23.54 -5.51 -2.16
CA SER A 89 23.87 -5.78 -3.54
C SER A 89 22.69 -5.28 -4.36
N THR A 90 22.95 -4.28 -5.21
CA THR A 90 22.01 -3.62 -6.10
C THR A 90 21.55 -4.54 -7.25
N THR A 91 21.33 -5.82 -6.96
CA THR A 91 21.06 -6.88 -7.95
C THR A 91 19.63 -7.43 -7.83
N GLU A 92 18.81 -6.94 -6.90
CA GLU A 92 17.40 -7.32 -6.85
C GLU A 92 16.59 -6.50 -7.86
N LYS A 93 16.09 -7.17 -8.90
CA LYS A 93 15.19 -6.56 -9.88
C LYS A 93 13.88 -6.19 -9.20
N ILE A 94 13.36 -4.99 -9.45
CA ILE A 94 12.05 -4.57 -8.90
C ILE A 94 10.87 -5.43 -9.40
N THR A 95 11.09 -6.12 -10.51
CA THR A 95 10.19 -7.09 -11.13
C THR A 95 10.22 -8.47 -10.45
N ASN A 96 11.08 -8.69 -9.46
CA ASN A 96 11.03 -9.87 -8.60
C ASN A 96 9.89 -9.70 -7.60
N TRP A 97 8.75 -10.33 -7.87
CA TRP A 97 7.58 -10.26 -6.99
C TRP A 97 7.69 -11.22 -5.80
N VAL A 98 8.30 -12.38 -6.01
CA VAL A 98 8.73 -13.32 -4.96
C VAL A 98 10.26 -13.27 -4.89
N ALA A 99 10.82 -13.32 -3.68
CA ALA A 99 12.26 -13.24 -3.50
C ALA A 99 12.95 -14.45 -4.18
N PRO A 100 14.04 -14.24 -4.94
CA PRO A 100 14.77 -15.36 -5.55
C PRO A 100 15.20 -16.38 -4.49
N GLY A 101 14.81 -17.65 -4.70
CA GLY A 101 15.12 -18.74 -3.77
C GLY A 101 14.16 -18.89 -2.58
N ASP A 102 13.07 -18.11 -2.50
CA ASP A 102 12.00 -18.34 -1.53
C ASP A 102 11.30 -19.68 -1.83
N LYS A 103 11.41 -20.63 -0.90
CA LYS A 103 10.82 -21.96 -1.01
C LYS A 103 9.33 -22.01 -0.70
N SER A 104 8.79 -21.00 -0.02
CA SER A 104 7.35 -20.92 0.25
C SER A 104 6.56 -20.63 -1.03
N GLY A 105 7.18 -19.91 -1.97
CA GLY A 105 6.54 -19.40 -3.17
C GLY A 105 5.49 -18.31 -2.92
N GLU A 106 5.45 -17.75 -1.70
CA GLU A 106 4.47 -16.75 -1.32
C GLU A 106 4.87 -15.34 -1.76
N PHE A 107 3.94 -14.63 -2.37
CA PHE A 107 4.06 -13.19 -2.58
C PHE A 107 3.82 -12.42 -1.29
N LYS A 108 4.83 -11.65 -0.85
CA LYS A 108 4.76 -10.79 0.34
C LYS A 108 4.89 -9.32 -0.07
N ARG A 109 3.78 -8.59 0.05
CA ARG A 109 3.74 -7.16 -0.28
C ARG A 109 4.57 -6.36 0.73
N GLN A 110 5.48 -5.53 0.24
CA GLN A 110 6.20 -4.57 1.08
C GLN A 110 5.26 -3.42 1.48
N ALA A 111 5.36 -2.98 2.74
CA ALA A 111 4.61 -1.83 3.23
C ALA A 111 5.14 -0.51 2.63
N SER A 112 4.22 0.43 2.42
CA SER A 112 4.51 1.79 1.96
C SER A 112 5.33 2.57 3.01
N SER A 113 6.28 3.40 2.55
CA SER A 113 7.29 4.03 3.42
C SER A 113 7.00 5.50 3.74
N PHE A 114 6.34 6.24 2.85
CA PHE A 114 5.96 7.64 3.06
C PHE A 114 4.52 7.69 3.56
N ARG A 115 4.35 8.16 4.80
CA ARG A 115 3.10 8.03 5.57
C ARG A 115 2.66 9.33 6.25
N ASP A 116 3.17 10.48 5.77
CA ASP A 116 2.69 11.77 6.26
C ASP A 116 1.26 12.03 5.75
N TRP A 117 0.56 12.97 6.40
CA TRP A 117 -0.83 13.30 6.12
C TRP A 117 -0.97 14.76 5.71
N ILE A 118 -1.86 15.02 4.74
CA ILE A 118 -2.49 16.34 4.62
C ILE A 118 -3.43 16.49 5.82
N SER A 119 -3.39 17.63 6.50
CA SER A 119 -4.21 17.89 7.69
C SER A 119 -4.65 19.34 7.71
N ASP A 120 -5.91 19.55 8.07
CA ASP A 120 -6.57 20.84 8.28
C ASP A 120 -6.32 21.42 9.68
N GLU A 121 -5.58 20.72 10.53
CA GLU A 121 -5.20 21.19 11.86
C GLU A 121 -4.29 22.42 11.77
N PRO A 122 -4.43 23.40 12.69
CA PRO A 122 -3.57 24.57 12.74
C PRO A 122 -2.08 24.19 12.81
N GLY A 123 -1.28 24.73 11.89
CA GLY A 123 0.16 24.47 11.85
C GLY A 123 0.56 23.12 11.23
N ALA A 124 -0.35 22.43 10.54
CA ALA A 124 -0.04 21.22 9.81
C ALA A 124 1.19 21.39 8.88
N LYS A 125 2.05 20.36 8.83
CA LYS A 125 3.19 20.30 7.90
C LYS A 125 2.73 20.40 6.43
N PHE A 126 1.59 19.77 6.15
CA PHE A 126 0.93 19.71 4.84
C PHE A 126 -0.54 20.17 4.98
N PRO A 127 -0.83 21.47 4.96
CA PRO A 127 -2.20 21.99 4.98
C PRO A 127 -2.92 21.82 3.62
N PRO A 128 -4.25 21.62 3.60
CA PRO A 128 -5.03 21.47 2.38
C PRO A 128 -5.05 22.77 1.55
N GLU A 129 -4.04 23.00 0.73
CA GLU A 129 -3.91 24.18 -0.13
C GLU A 129 -4.28 23.83 -1.58
N LYS A 130 -5.22 24.58 -2.18
CA LYS A 130 -5.59 24.45 -3.60
C LYS A 130 -4.34 24.58 -4.49
N GLY A 131 -4.16 23.63 -5.40
CA GLY A 131 -3.05 23.63 -6.35
C GLY A 131 -1.67 23.32 -5.76
N ARG A 132 -1.54 22.96 -4.48
CA ARG A 132 -0.23 22.62 -3.86
C ARG A 132 0.23 21.20 -4.17
N TYR A 133 -0.69 20.26 -4.30
CA TYR A 133 -0.36 18.84 -4.40
C TYR A 133 -0.39 18.32 -5.84
N HIS A 134 0.42 17.28 -6.09
CA HIS A 134 0.42 16.54 -7.34
C HIS A 134 0.36 15.04 -7.04
N LEU A 135 -0.33 14.28 -7.88
CA LEU A 135 -0.49 12.84 -7.73
C LEU A 135 0.11 12.12 -8.94
N TYR A 136 1.12 11.29 -8.71
CA TYR A 136 1.64 10.39 -9.74
C TYR A 136 0.91 9.05 -9.69
N VAL A 137 0.34 8.62 -10.82
CA VAL A 137 -0.50 7.41 -10.90
C VAL A 137 -0.19 6.56 -12.12
N SER A 138 -0.73 5.35 -12.14
CA SER A 138 -0.91 4.57 -13.37
C SER A 138 -2.38 4.16 -13.46
N TYR A 139 -3.02 4.35 -14.61
CA TYR A 139 -4.39 3.83 -14.83
C TYR A 139 -4.47 2.30 -14.66
N ALA A 140 -3.35 1.58 -14.84
CA ALA A 140 -3.32 0.14 -14.65
C ALA A 140 -3.38 -0.29 -13.18
N CYS A 141 -2.80 0.51 -12.28
CA CYS A 141 -2.62 0.16 -10.88
C CYS A 141 -3.92 0.34 -10.09
N PRO A 142 -4.51 -0.72 -9.48
CA PRO A 142 -5.74 -0.60 -8.72
C PRO A 142 -5.58 0.29 -7.49
N TRP A 143 -4.40 0.30 -6.86
CA TRP A 143 -4.10 1.14 -5.69
C TRP A 143 -4.13 2.63 -6.07
N ALA A 144 -3.53 3.00 -7.20
CA ALA A 144 -3.56 4.38 -7.69
C ALA A 144 -4.96 4.77 -8.17
N HIS A 145 -5.68 3.84 -8.78
CA HIS A 145 -7.03 4.08 -9.27
C HIS A 145 -8.02 4.50 -8.17
N ARG A 146 -7.86 3.99 -6.94
CA ARG A 146 -8.66 4.42 -5.76
C ARG A 146 -8.59 5.93 -5.56
N THR A 147 -7.38 6.48 -5.66
CA THR A 147 -7.13 7.90 -5.43
C THR A 147 -7.70 8.78 -6.55
N LEU A 148 -7.74 8.28 -7.79
CA LEU A 148 -8.38 8.97 -8.91
C LEU A 148 -9.91 9.01 -8.78
N ILE A 149 -10.51 7.88 -8.39
CA ILE A 149 -11.97 7.80 -8.15
C ILE A 149 -12.35 8.78 -7.03
N ALA A 150 -11.63 8.76 -5.91
CA ALA A 150 -11.89 9.68 -4.80
C ALA A 150 -11.67 11.15 -5.17
N ARG A 151 -10.60 11.45 -5.91
CA ARG A 151 -10.32 12.80 -6.44
C ARG A 151 -11.51 13.33 -7.23
N LYS A 152 -12.06 12.52 -8.13
CA LYS A 152 -13.20 12.93 -8.98
C LYS A 152 -14.53 12.97 -8.22
N LEU A 153 -14.77 12.02 -7.31
CA LEU A 153 -15.96 12.04 -6.44
C LEU A 153 -16.00 13.28 -5.54
N LYS A 154 -14.84 13.77 -5.11
CA LYS A 154 -14.71 14.93 -4.21
C LYS A 154 -14.44 16.26 -4.94
N GLY A 155 -14.49 16.29 -6.27
CA GLY A 155 -14.30 17.53 -7.03
C GLY A 155 -12.92 18.16 -6.84
N LEU A 156 -11.89 17.33 -6.62
CA LEU A 156 -10.54 17.78 -6.26
C LEU A 156 -9.66 18.11 -7.47
N GLU A 157 -10.26 18.30 -8.65
CA GLU A 157 -9.55 18.51 -9.91
C GLU A 157 -8.54 19.67 -9.82
N GLU A 158 -9.01 20.76 -9.23
CA GLU A 158 -8.28 22.01 -9.06
C GLU A 158 -7.38 22.03 -7.82
N PHE A 159 -7.55 21.06 -6.91
CA PHE A 159 -6.79 20.96 -5.67
C PHE A 159 -5.54 20.12 -5.85
N VAL A 160 -5.69 19.00 -6.54
CA VAL A 160 -4.64 18.00 -6.76
C VAL A 160 -4.55 17.73 -8.25
N SER A 161 -3.48 18.22 -8.90
CA SER A 161 -3.20 17.79 -10.28
C SER A 161 -2.66 16.36 -10.29
N PHE A 162 -2.73 15.66 -11.42
CA PHE A 162 -2.15 14.32 -11.53
C PHE A 162 -1.47 14.09 -12.87
N SER A 163 -0.52 13.17 -12.89
CA SER A 163 0.13 12.66 -14.10
C SER A 163 0.14 11.14 -14.10
N VAL A 164 0.04 10.57 -15.28
CA VAL A 164 -0.09 9.14 -15.51
C VAL A 164 1.19 8.63 -16.16
N VAL A 165 1.86 7.70 -15.46
CA VAL A 165 3.01 6.99 -16.03
C VAL A 165 2.60 6.07 -17.17
N HIS A 166 3.55 5.73 -18.02
CA HIS A 166 3.35 4.74 -19.06
C HIS A 166 2.91 3.39 -18.46
N TRP A 167 2.05 2.64 -19.15
CA TRP A 167 1.53 1.36 -18.64
C TRP A 167 2.63 0.29 -18.49
N HIS A 168 3.67 0.35 -19.31
CA HIS A 168 4.81 -0.57 -19.27
C HIS A 168 5.70 -0.31 -18.06
N MET A 169 5.87 -1.32 -17.21
CA MET A 169 6.75 -1.28 -16.05
C MET A 169 7.92 -2.24 -16.24
N GLY A 170 9.10 -1.69 -16.57
CA GLY A 170 10.31 -2.48 -16.79
C GLY A 170 11.18 -2.65 -15.53
N ASP A 171 12.44 -3.06 -15.73
CA ASP A 171 13.41 -3.30 -14.65
C ASP A 171 13.70 -2.07 -13.77
N LYS A 172 13.43 -0.86 -14.26
CA LYS A 172 13.57 0.41 -13.52
C LYS A 172 12.28 0.87 -12.84
N GLY A 173 11.21 0.09 -12.94
CA GLY A 173 9.89 0.41 -12.41
C GLY A 173 9.04 1.24 -13.38
N TRP A 174 8.11 2.01 -12.83
CA TRP A 174 7.21 2.87 -13.60
C TRP A 174 7.99 3.99 -14.29
N ARG A 175 7.82 4.10 -15.61
CA ARG A 175 8.46 5.13 -16.43
C ARG A 175 7.46 6.20 -16.86
N PHE A 176 7.93 7.43 -17.01
CA PHE A 176 7.17 8.45 -17.71
C PHE A 176 7.10 8.13 -19.21
N PRO A 177 5.99 8.49 -19.89
CA PRO A 177 5.89 8.38 -21.33
C PRO A 177 6.87 9.35 -22.02
N THR A 178 7.29 9.01 -23.22
CA THR A 178 8.13 9.84 -24.08
C THR A 178 7.37 10.23 -25.36
N PRO A 179 7.82 11.26 -26.11
CA PRO A 179 7.16 11.65 -27.36
C PRO A 179 7.08 10.53 -28.43
N GLU A 180 7.92 9.50 -28.31
CA GLU A 180 7.94 8.36 -29.21
C GLU A 180 6.86 7.31 -28.88
N ASP A 181 6.29 7.35 -27.67
CA ASP A 181 5.23 6.43 -27.27
C ASP A 181 3.92 6.75 -27.99
N LYS A 182 3.43 5.80 -28.80
CA LYS A 182 2.17 5.91 -29.56
C LYS A 182 1.10 4.95 -29.08
N ASP A 183 1.40 4.17 -28.04
CA ASP A 183 0.63 3.03 -27.57
C ASP A 183 0.13 3.18 -26.12
N ALA A 184 0.24 4.37 -25.54
CA ALA A 184 -0.31 4.74 -24.24
C ALA A 184 -1.25 5.93 -24.37
N ALA A 185 -2.56 5.65 -24.43
CA ALA A 185 -3.59 6.67 -24.63
C ALA A 185 -4.06 7.28 -23.30
N GLY A 186 -4.14 8.62 -23.24
CA GLY A 186 -4.81 9.37 -22.18
C GLY A 186 -4.24 10.78 -22.02
N GLU A 187 -5.10 11.76 -21.76
CA GLU A 187 -4.71 13.18 -21.69
C GLU A 187 -3.63 13.47 -20.64
N ASN A 188 -3.69 12.79 -19.49
CA ASN A 188 -2.71 12.94 -18.41
C ASN A 188 -1.53 11.96 -18.52
N VAL A 189 -1.41 11.23 -19.64
CA VAL A 189 -0.24 10.36 -19.92
C VAL A 189 0.86 11.22 -20.50
N ILE A 190 1.57 11.91 -19.61
CA ILE A 190 2.56 12.94 -19.94
C ILE A 190 3.88 12.71 -19.20
N PRO A 191 5.02 13.27 -19.70
CA PRO A 191 6.25 13.36 -18.93
C PRO A 191 6.04 14.00 -17.55
N ASP A 192 7.00 13.86 -16.63
CA ASP A 192 6.90 14.47 -15.30
C ASP A 192 6.64 15.99 -15.43
N PRO A 193 5.46 16.50 -15.01
CA PRO A 193 5.07 17.86 -15.31
C PRO A 193 5.64 18.88 -14.31
N LEU A 194 6.36 18.43 -13.27
CA LEU A 194 6.83 19.32 -12.22
C LEU A 194 8.09 20.08 -12.67
N PRO A 195 8.18 21.40 -12.39
CA PRO A 195 9.39 22.18 -12.71
C PRO A 195 10.64 21.62 -12.01
N GLY A 196 11.70 21.41 -12.78
CA GLY A 196 12.95 20.80 -12.31
C GLY A 196 12.96 19.27 -12.38
N HIS A 197 11.87 18.64 -12.85
CA HIS A 197 11.77 17.19 -13.05
C HIS A 197 11.85 16.78 -14.53
N GLU A 198 12.27 17.68 -15.42
CA GLU A 198 12.29 17.44 -16.88
C GLU A 198 13.22 16.28 -17.27
N SER A 199 14.20 15.96 -16.42
CA SER A 199 15.12 14.83 -16.60
C SER A 199 14.63 13.52 -15.96
N ASN A 200 13.51 13.55 -15.22
CA ASN A 200 12.95 12.35 -14.62
C ASN A 200 12.37 11.46 -15.72
N THR A 201 12.90 10.24 -15.78
CA THR A 201 12.42 9.22 -16.73
C THR A 201 11.53 8.20 -16.02
N HIS A 202 11.61 8.09 -14.70
CA HIS A 202 10.92 7.09 -13.90
C HIS A 202 10.49 7.62 -12.53
N ILE A 203 9.48 6.99 -11.93
CA ILE A 203 9.03 7.31 -10.57
C ILE A 203 10.15 7.17 -9.53
N ARG A 204 11.08 6.22 -9.72
CA ARG A 204 12.27 6.10 -8.86
C ARG A 204 13.11 7.38 -8.78
N ASN A 205 13.10 8.23 -9.81
CA ASN A 205 13.82 9.50 -9.77
C ASN A 205 13.21 10.44 -8.71
N VAL A 206 11.88 10.47 -8.60
CA VAL A 206 11.15 11.22 -7.57
C VAL A 206 11.53 10.73 -6.17
N TYR A 207 11.56 9.40 -5.96
CA TYR A 207 11.96 8.81 -4.67
C TYR A 207 13.42 9.16 -4.30
N PHE A 208 14.36 8.97 -5.22
CA PHE A 208 15.78 9.20 -4.96
C PHE A 208 16.12 10.69 -4.77
N ALA A 209 15.33 11.60 -5.33
CA ALA A 209 15.49 13.04 -5.08
C ALA A 209 15.24 13.41 -3.61
N ILE A 210 14.43 12.61 -2.90
CA ILE A 210 14.05 12.85 -1.50
C ILE A 210 14.89 11.99 -0.55
N GLU A 211 15.06 10.72 -0.90
CA GLU A 211 15.84 9.77 -0.11
C GLU A 211 16.82 9.03 -1.04
N PRO A 212 18.08 9.51 -1.17
CA PRO A 212 19.06 8.94 -2.11
C PRO A 212 19.40 7.46 -1.87
N ASN A 213 19.19 6.98 -0.63
CA ASN A 213 19.42 5.60 -0.23
C ASN A 213 18.10 4.78 -0.10
N TYR A 214 17.00 5.26 -0.69
CA TYR A 214 15.71 4.55 -0.65
C TYR A 214 15.86 3.13 -1.21
N SER A 215 15.42 2.15 -0.43
CA SER A 215 15.59 0.72 -0.74
C SER A 215 14.26 -0.04 -0.89
N GLY A 216 13.13 0.66 -0.77
CA GLY A 216 11.80 0.09 -0.99
C GLY A 216 11.40 0.04 -2.47
N ARG A 217 10.16 -0.38 -2.73
CA ARG A 217 9.57 -0.34 -4.08
C ARG A 217 9.13 1.08 -4.45
N PHE A 218 9.44 1.49 -5.67
CA PHE A 218 8.97 2.75 -6.26
C PHE A 218 7.52 2.59 -6.76
N THR A 219 6.56 2.67 -5.85
CA THR A 219 5.14 2.40 -6.12
C THR A 219 4.40 3.62 -6.69
N VAL A 220 3.22 3.38 -7.23
CA VAL A 220 2.17 4.39 -7.43
C VAL A 220 0.92 3.92 -6.67
N PRO A 221 0.11 4.82 -6.08
CA PRO A 221 0.15 6.28 -6.20
C PRO A 221 1.29 6.92 -5.39
N VAL A 222 1.68 8.13 -5.79
CA VAL A 222 2.58 9.01 -5.01
C VAL A 222 1.91 10.38 -4.88
N LEU A 223 1.57 10.79 -3.66
CA LEU A 223 1.10 12.13 -3.35
C LEU A 223 2.30 13.02 -3.03
N PHE A 224 2.56 13.98 -3.90
CA PHE A 224 3.73 14.86 -3.85
C PHE A 224 3.31 16.29 -3.49
N ASP A 225 4.06 16.93 -2.59
CA ASP A 225 3.90 18.35 -2.27
C ASP A 225 4.85 19.19 -3.12
N LYS A 226 4.29 19.99 -4.04
CA LYS A 226 5.06 20.85 -4.95
C LYS A 226 5.80 21.97 -4.22
N LYS A 227 5.32 22.39 -3.05
CA LYS A 227 5.89 23.51 -2.28
C LYS A 227 7.14 23.10 -1.53
N SER A 228 7.08 21.99 -0.80
CA SER A 228 8.22 21.44 -0.07
C SER A 228 9.08 20.46 -0.89
N LYS A 229 8.64 20.12 -2.10
CA LYS A 229 9.32 19.21 -3.03
C LYS A 229 9.61 17.85 -2.41
N THR A 230 8.60 17.28 -1.74
CA THR A 230 8.71 15.99 -1.07
C THR A 230 7.48 15.11 -1.31
N ILE A 231 7.62 13.80 -1.07
CA ILE A 231 6.51 12.87 -1.05
C ILE A 231 5.82 13.00 0.30
N VAL A 232 4.52 13.30 0.28
CA VAL A 232 3.66 13.28 1.46
C VAL A 232 3.33 11.83 1.81
N ASN A 233 2.79 11.09 0.84
CA ASN A 233 2.26 9.76 1.10
C ASN A 233 2.32 8.87 -0.15
N ASN A 234 2.59 7.56 0.03
CA ASN A 234 2.51 6.57 -1.04
C ASN A 234 1.64 5.35 -0.70
N GLU A 235 0.79 5.47 0.33
CA GLU A 235 -0.22 4.51 0.76
C GLU A 235 -1.61 4.90 0.25
N SER A 236 -2.15 4.13 -0.70
CA SER A 236 -3.43 4.42 -1.35
C SER A 236 -4.61 4.53 -0.38
N SER A 237 -4.64 3.74 0.70
CA SER A 237 -5.76 3.80 1.65
C SER A 237 -5.76 5.08 2.47
N GLU A 238 -4.58 5.61 2.81
CA GLU A 238 -4.48 6.88 3.54
C GLU A 238 -4.77 8.06 2.62
N ILE A 239 -4.26 8.04 1.39
CA ILE A 239 -4.57 9.09 0.39
C ILE A 239 -6.08 9.12 0.10
N LEU A 240 -6.72 7.96 0.00
CA LEU A 240 -8.18 7.85 -0.14
C LEU A 240 -8.92 8.54 1.00
N ARG A 241 -8.50 8.29 2.25
CA ARG A 241 -9.08 8.96 3.43
C ARG A 241 -8.80 10.46 3.45
N MET A 242 -7.59 10.88 3.10
CA MET A 242 -7.25 12.31 2.98
C MET A 242 -8.19 12.99 2.00
N PHE A 243 -8.31 12.49 0.77
CA PHE A 243 -9.18 13.08 -0.25
C PHE A 243 -10.64 13.08 0.19
N GLY A 244 -11.07 12.08 0.96
CA GLY A 244 -12.42 11.99 1.48
C GLY A 244 -12.84 13.14 2.41
N SER A 245 -11.90 13.76 3.15
CA SER A 245 -12.29 14.72 4.20
C SER A 245 -11.45 16.00 4.31
N VAL A 246 -10.14 15.97 4.07
CA VAL A 246 -9.24 17.07 4.48
C VAL A 246 -9.44 18.37 3.70
N PHE A 247 -10.13 18.30 2.56
CA PHE A 247 -10.48 19.46 1.74
C PHE A 247 -11.92 19.96 1.96
N ASN A 248 -12.72 19.30 2.81
CA ASN A 248 -14.18 19.55 2.92
C ASN A 248 -14.53 21.02 3.20
N SER A 249 -13.74 21.72 4.00
CA SER A 249 -13.97 23.15 4.31
C SER A 249 -13.88 24.09 3.11
N GLN A 250 -13.35 23.61 1.98
CA GLN A 250 -13.15 24.35 0.74
C GLN A 250 -14.03 23.85 -0.42
N LEU A 251 -14.86 22.82 -0.19
CA LEU A 251 -15.71 22.23 -1.22
C LEU A 251 -17.15 22.75 -1.12
N ALA A 252 -17.77 22.93 -2.29
CA ALA A 252 -19.19 23.21 -2.40
C ALA A 252 -19.97 21.92 -2.71
N GLU A 253 -21.31 21.98 -2.64
CA GLU A 253 -22.17 20.92 -3.16
C GLU A 253 -21.96 20.73 -4.68
N PRO A 254 -22.08 19.49 -5.20
CA PRO A 254 -22.42 18.25 -4.47
C PRO A 254 -21.20 17.57 -3.81
N TYR A 255 -19.99 18.14 -3.89
CA TYR A 255 -18.76 17.44 -3.51
C TYR A 255 -18.54 17.34 -2.00
N VAL A 256 -19.00 18.34 -1.24
CA VAL A 256 -18.86 18.35 0.23
C VAL A 256 -19.71 17.26 0.90
N SER A 257 -20.88 16.93 0.33
CA SER A 257 -21.79 15.90 0.86
C SER A 257 -21.37 14.46 0.58
N VAL A 258 -20.37 14.25 -0.28
CA VAL A 258 -19.77 12.93 -0.48
C VAL A 258 -18.89 12.56 0.73
N ASP A 259 -19.43 11.70 1.59
CA ASP A 259 -18.71 11.09 2.72
C ASP A 259 -18.41 9.61 2.43
N LEU A 260 -17.14 9.30 2.18
CA LEU A 260 -16.68 7.95 1.88
C LEU A 260 -16.42 7.10 3.14
N TYR A 261 -16.45 7.72 4.32
CA TYR A 261 -16.20 7.05 5.59
C TYR A 261 -17.11 7.56 6.73
N PRO A 262 -18.44 7.46 6.54
CA PRO A 262 -19.42 7.99 7.47
C PRO A 262 -19.36 7.25 8.80
N GLU A 263 -19.55 8.01 9.88
CA GLU A 263 -19.39 7.55 11.26
C GLU A 263 -20.19 6.26 11.55
N SER A 264 -21.44 6.20 11.07
CA SER A 264 -22.34 5.06 11.27
C SER A 264 -21.90 3.75 10.61
N LEU A 265 -21.01 3.81 9.61
CA LEU A 265 -20.54 2.64 8.87
C LEU A 265 -19.07 2.29 9.13
N ARG A 266 -18.33 3.10 9.90
CA ARG A 266 -16.88 2.94 10.12
C ARG A 266 -16.46 1.53 10.51
N ALA A 267 -17.12 0.96 11.52
CA ALA A 267 -16.82 -0.39 11.99
C ALA A 267 -17.02 -1.44 10.88
N LYS A 268 -18.09 -1.32 10.08
CA LYS A 268 -18.36 -2.23 8.95
C LYS A 268 -17.34 -2.03 7.82
N ILE A 269 -16.98 -0.79 7.52
CA ILE A 269 -16.00 -0.43 6.50
C ILE A 269 -14.63 -0.99 6.87
N ASP A 270 -14.20 -0.84 8.11
CA ASP A 270 -12.89 -1.31 8.58
C ASP A 270 -12.84 -2.84 8.62
N GLU A 271 -13.88 -3.51 9.14
CA GLU A 271 -13.98 -4.98 9.11
C GLU A 271 -13.94 -5.48 7.66
N ALA A 272 -14.75 -4.88 6.77
CA ALA A 272 -14.75 -5.25 5.35
C ALA A 272 -13.40 -4.98 4.70
N GLY A 273 -12.77 -3.85 5.03
CA GLY A 273 -11.48 -3.43 4.51
C GLY A 273 -10.37 -4.43 4.81
N GLU A 274 -10.38 -5.08 5.97
CA GLU A 274 -9.38 -6.09 6.35
C GLU A 274 -9.46 -7.33 5.46
N TRP A 275 -10.61 -8.00 5.42
CA TRP A 275 -10.74 -9.25 4.68
C TRP A 275 -10.77 -9.03 3.16
N THR A 276 -11.37 -7.93 2.67
CA THR A 276 -11.34 -7.62 1.23
C THR A 276 -9.94 -7.26 0.77
N TYR A 277 -9.14 -6.55 1.58
CA TYR A 277 -7.75 -6.27 1.23
C TYR A 277 -6.94 -7.55 1.16
N ASP A 278 -6.93 -8.36 2.22
CA ASP A 278 -6.07 -9.53 2.26
C ASP A 278 -6.51 -10.60 1.26
N LYS A 279 -7.80 -10.91 1.20
CA LYS A 279 -8.33 -12.06 0.44
C LYS A 279 -8.75 -11.72 -0.99
N ILE A 280 -9.13 -10.46 -1.29
CA ILE A 280 -9.55 -10.06 -2.65
C ILE A 280 -8.50 -9.18 -3.31
N ASN A 281 -8.29 -7.96 -2.81
CA ASN A 281 -7.45 -6.96 -3.49
C ASN A 281 -6.00 -7.42 -3.61
N ASN A 282 -5.44 -7.95 -2.52
CA ASN A 282 -4.12 -8.56 -2.50
C ASN A 282 -4.17 -10.05 -2.85
N GLY A 283 -5.30 -10.72 -2.63
CA GLY A 283 -5.51 -12.14 -2.94
C GLY A 283 -5.21 -12.49 -4.39
N VAL A 284 -5.71 -11.72 -5.35
CA VAL A 284 -5.39 -11.93 -6.78
C VAL A 284 -3.89 -11.87 -7.08
N TYR A 285 -3.13 -11.01 -6.39
CA TYR A 285 -1.67 -10.95 -6.53
C TYR A 285 -0.97 -12.12 -5.81
N LYS A 286 -1.47 -12.52 -4.63
CA LYS A 286 -0.96 -13.69 -3.92
C LYS A 286 -1.12 -14.97 -4.75
N SER A 287 -2.23 -15.12 -5.46
CA SER A 287 -2.46 -16.21 -6.42
C SER A 287 -1.57 -16.06 -7.66
N GLY A 288 -1.58 -14.89 -8.31
CA GLY A 288 -0.91 -14.70 -9.59
C GLY A 288 0.61 -14.72 -9.55
N PHE A 289 1.21 -14.29 -8.44
CA PHE A 289 2.66 -14.30 -8.24
C PHE A 289 3.18 -15.52 -7.49
N ALA A 290 2.31 -16.45 -7.08
CA ALA A 290 2.75 -17.68 -6.44
C ALA A 290 3.71 -18.46 -7.37
N THR A 291 4.82 -18.95 -6.81
CA THR A 291 5.81 -19.76 -7.55
C THR A 291 5.77 -21.25 -7.16
N THR A 292 4.84 -21.65 -6.29
CA THR A 292 4.56 -23.04 -5.91
C THR A 292 3.06 -23.31 -6.05
N GLN A 293 2.70 -24.57 -6.30
CA GLN A 293 1.30 -24.98 -6.45
C GLN A 293 0.52 -24.77 -5.14
N GLU A 294 1.14 -25.08 -4.01
CA GLU A 294 0.51 -24.99 -2.69
C GLU A 294 0.22 -23.54 -2.29
N ALA A 295 1.10 -22.60 -2.63
CA ALA A 295 0.86 -21.17 -2.40
C ALA A 295 -0.25 -20.65 -3.32
N TYR A 296 -0.28 -21.09 -4.58
CA TYR A 296 -1.34 -20.72 -5.52
C TYR A 296 -2.71 -21.21 -5.03
N GLU A 297 -2.86 -22.51 -4.76
CA GLU A 297 -4.13 -23.14 -4.36
C GLU A 297 -4.70 -22.50 -3.10
N ARG A 298 -3.87 -22.31 -2.08
CA ARG A 298 -4.30 -21.66 -0.82
C ARG A 298 -4.87 -20.27 -1.05
N ASN A 299 -4.21 -19.46 -1.87
CA ASN A 299 -4.62 -18.08 -2.09
C ASN A 299 -5.81 -17.97 -3.05
N VAL A 300 -5.85 -18.79 -4.11
CA VAL A 300 -6.97 -18.76 -5.05
C VAL A 300 -8.26 -19.29 -4.40
N VAL A 301 -8.21 -20.33 -3.57
CA VAL A 301 -9.38 -20.81 -2.82
C VAL A 301 -9.87 -19.72 -1.85
N ALA A 302 -8.98 -19.14 -1.05
CA ALA A 302 -9.34 -18.06 -0.12
C ALA A 302 -9.91 -16.81 -0.82
N LEU A 303 -9.46 -16.52 -2.04
CA LEU A 303 -10.02 -15.46 -2.88
C LEU A 303 -11.48 -15.74 -3.25
N PHE A 304 -11.77 -16.94 -3.75
CA PHE A 304 -13.13 -17.30 -4.18
C PHE A 304 -14.11 -17.43 -2.99
N GLU A 305 -13.66 -17.94 -1.83
CA GLU A 305 -14.46 -17.89 -0.59
C GLU A 305 -14.81 -16.44 -0.18
N ALA A 306 -13.86 -15.50 -0.35
CA ALA A 306 -14.10 -14.10 -0.07
C ALA A 306 -15.02 -13.44 -1.10
N LEU A 307 -14.94 -13.82 -2.38
CA LEU A 307 -15.87 -13.38 -3.41
C LEU A 307 -17.29 -13.91 -3.15
N ASP A 308 -17.44 -15.16 -2.69
CA ASP A 308 -18.73 -15.73 -2.28
C ASP A 308 -19.33 -14.97 -1.08
N ARG A 309 -18.49 -14.55 -0.11
CA ARG A 309 -18.90 -13.65 0.99
C ARG A 309 -19.36 -12.28 0.45
N ALA A 310 -18.60 -11.67 -0.47
CA ALA A 310 -18.94 -10.37 -1.06
C ALA A 310 -20.25 -10.41 -1.85
N GLU A 311 -20.46 -11.47 -2.63
CA GLU A 311 -21.69 -11.74 -3.36
C GLU A 311 -22.89 -11.85 -2.41
N THR A 312 -22.74 -12.60 -1.31
CA THR A 312 -23.79 -12.75 -0.29
C THR A 312 -24.11 -11.41 0.38
N GLN A 313 -23.09 -10.61 0.71
CA GLN A 313 -23.26 -9.26 1.27
C GLN A 313 -24.03 -8.33 0.32
N LEU A 314 -23.70 -8.33 -0.97
CA LEU A 314 -24.40 -7.49 -1.96
C LEU A 314 -25.85 -7.93 -2.20
N LYS A 315 -26.13 -9.24 -2.15
CA LYS A 315 -27.52 -9.74 -2.23
C LYS A 315 -28.38 -9.26 -1.06
N SER A 316 -27.80 -9.12 0.12
CA SER A 316 -28.52 -8.71 1.33
C SER A 316 -28.45 -7.21 1.63
N SER A 317 -27.61 -6.43 0.93
CA SER A 317 -27.37 -5.02 1.26
C SER A 317 -28.57 -4.10 1.00
N GLY A 318 -29.50 -4.49 0.11
CA GLY A 318 -30.58 -3.62 -0.37
C GLY A 318 -30.18 -2.67 -1.50
N GLY A 319 -28.87 -2.55 -1.77
CA GLY A 319 -28.29 -1.81 -2.89
C GLY A 319 -28.56 -0.29 -2.90
N PRO A 320 -27.93 0.46 -3.84
CA PRO A 320 -27.09 -0.03 -4.94
C PRO A 320 -25.60 -0.19 -4.60
N TYR A 321 -25.19 0.05 -3.36
CA TYR A 321 -23.79 -0.02 -2.88
C TYR A 321 -23.57 -1.19 -1.90
N PHE A 322 -22.31 -1.41 -1.51
CA PHE A 322 -21.87 -2.56 -0.71
C PHE A 322 -22.58 -2.65 0.65
N PHE A 323 -22.87 -1.49 1.26
CA PHE A 323 -23.58 -1.38 2.54
C PHE A 323 -24.99 -0.82 2.44
N GLY A 324 -25.58 -0.78 1.22
CA GLY A 324 -26.94 -0.31 1.00
C GLY A 324 -26.97 0.92 0.10
N ASP A 325 -27.56 2.02 0.57
CA ASP A 325 -27.85 3.23 -0.19
C ASP A 325 -26.71 4.27 -0.21
N VAL A 326 -25.70 4.10 0.63
CA VAL A 326 -24.54 5.00 0.73
C VAL A 326 -23.31 4.42 0.05
N LEU A 327 -22.71 5.20 -0.86
CA LEU A 327 -21.40 4.90 -1.44
C LEU A 327 -20.32 5.09 -0.38
N THR A 328 -19.47 4.07 -0.18
CA THR A 328 -18.36 4.14 0.77
C THR A 328 -17.02 3.86 0.11
N GLU A 329 -15.93 4.05 0.83
CA GLU A 329 -14.63 3.65 0.33
C GLU A 329 -14.47 2.13 0.14
N THR A 330 -15.31 1.32 0.79
CA THR A 330 -15.36 -0.14 0.55
C THR A 330 -15.71 -0.42 -0.90
N ASP A 331 -16.67 0.34 -1.46
CA ASP A 331 -17.06 0.21 -2.85
C ASP A 331 -15.89 0.53 -3.80
N ILE A 332 -15.21 1.65 -3.55
CA ILE A 332 -14.04 2.08 -4.33
C ILE A 332 -12.94 1.01 -4.27
N ARG A 333 -12.61 0.52 -3.08
CA ARG A 333 -11.52 -0.44 -2.85
C ARG A 333 -11.80 -1.79 -3.49
N LEU A 334 -13.05 -2.24 -3.48
CA LEU A 334 -13.47 -3.48 -4.14
C LEU A 334 -13.53 -3.31 -5.65
N PHE A 335 -14.09 -2.19 -6.13
CA PHE A 335 -14.35 -1.93 -7.56
C PHE A 335 -13.07 -2.01 -8.38
N VAL A 336 -11.99 -1.38 -7.89
CA VAL A 336 -10.72 -1.34 -8.62
C VAL A 336 -10.13 -2.73 -8.86
N THR A 337 -10.46 -3.72 -8.02
CA THR A 337 -10.09 -5.12 -8.25
C THR A 337 -11.07 -5.79 -9.21
N LEU A 338 -12.39 -5.67 -8.98
CA LEU A 338 -13.37 -6.39 -9.80
C LEU A 338 -13.41 -5.94 -11.26
N ILE A 339 -13.23 -4.64 -11.52
CA ILE A 339 -13.16 -4.10 -12.90
C ILE A 339 -11.95 -4.63 -13.69
N ARG A 340 -10.95 -5.20 -13.00
CA ARG A 340 -9.76 -5.82 -13.59
C ARG A 340 -9.85 -7.35 -13.60
N PHE A 341 -10.87 -7.93 -12.99
CA PHE A 341 -10.95 -9.37 -12.74
C PHE A 341 -11.04 -10.15 -14.05
N ASP A 342 -12.10 -9.94 -14.82
CA ASP A 342 -12.28 -10.65 -16.08
C ASP A 342 -11.24 -10.25 -17.15
N PRO A 343 -10.89 -8.96 -17.33
CA PRO A 343 -9.91 -8.57 -18.35
C PRO A 343 -8.47 -8.99 -18.09
N VAL A 344 -8.12 -9.31 -16.84
CA VAL A 344 -6.75 -9.64 -16.44
C VAL A 344 -6.69 -10.83 -15.51
N TYR A 345 -7.28 -10.74 -14.31
CA TYR A 345 -6.96 -11.67 -13.22
C TYR A 345 -7.39 -13.11 -13.48
N VAL A 346 -8.49 -13.33 -14.21
CA VAL A 346 -8.95 -14.68 -14.60
C VAL A 346 -7.84 -15.43 -15.33
N GLN A 347 -7.29 -14.86 -16.40
CA GLN A 347 -6.28 -15.53 -17.21
C GLN A 347 -4.86 -15.29 -16.67
N HIS A 348 -4.47 -14.02 -16.47
CA HIS A 348 -3.08 -13.64 -16.17
C HIS A 348 -2.65 -14.12 -14.78
N PHE A 349 -3.55 -14.04 -13.79
CA PHE A 349 -3.29 -14.50 -12.43
C PHE A 349 -3.93 -15.86 -12.10
N LYS A 350 -4.47 -16.56 -13.12
CA LYS A 350 -5.11 -17.86 -12.97
C LYS A 350 -6.25 -17.85 -11.93
N CYS A 351 -6.90 -16.70 -11.71
CA CYS A 351 -8.05 -16.61 -10.79
C CYS A 351 -9.31 -17.08 -11.51
N ASN A 352 -9.37 -18.37 -11.88
CA ASN A 352 -10.27 -18.89 -12.91
C ASN A 352 -11.26 -19.97 -12.43
N ILE A 353 -11.53 -20.07 -11.12
CA ILE A 353 -12.63 -20.94 -10.63
C ILE A 353 -13.96 -20.51 -11.25
N ARG A 354 -14.17 -19.20 -11.40
CA ARG A 354 -15.22 -18.55 -12.21
C ARG A 354 -14.83 -17.09 -12.49
N ASP A 355 -15.45 -16.47 -13.49
CA ASP A 355 -15.31 -15.03 -13.74
C ASP A 355 -16.42 -14.24 -13.02
N ILE A 356 -16.33 -12.89 -13.01
CA ILE A 356 -17.36 -12.05 -12.38
C ILE A 356 -18.63 -12.04 -13.23
N ARG A 357 -18.51 -11.84 -14.55
CA ARG A 357 -19.66 -11.67 -15.45
C ARG A 357 -20.62 -12.86 -15.54
N SER A 358 -20.16 -14.08 -15.30
CA SER A 358 -20.99 -15.29 -15.34
C SER A 358 -21.11 -16.00 -13.99
N GLY A 359 -20.15 -15.81 -13.09
CA GLY A 359 -20.11 -16.51 -11.80
C GLY A 359 -20.77 -15.77 -10.64
N TYR A 360 -20.90 -14.44 -10.73
CA TYR A 360 -21.30 -13.59 -9.58
C TYR A 360 -22.35 -12.53 -9.96
N PRO A 361 -23.64 -12.88 -10.02
CA PRO A 361 -24.69 -11.96 -10.47
C PRO A 361 -24.78 -10.64 -9.69
N ALA A 362 -24.67 -10.66 -8.36
CA ALA A 362 -24.78 -9.44 -7.55
C ALA A 362 -23.53 -8.55 -7.71
N LEU A 363 -22.31 -9.14 -7.67
CA LEU A 363 -21.08 -8.41 -7.94
C LEU A 363 -21.04 -7.85 -9.37
N HIS A 364 -21.48 -8.61 -10.37
CA HIS A 364 -21.52 -8.17 -11.77
C HIS A 364 -22.48 -6.99 -11.96
N LYS A 365 -23.68 -7.07 -11.38
CA LYS A 365 -24.66 -5.97 -11.38
C LYS A 365 -24.11 -4.74 -10.65
N TRP A 366 -23.59 -4.91 -9.44
CA TRP A 366 -23.02 -3.83 -8.63
C TRP A 366 -21.87 -3.11 -9.35
N MET A 367 -20.93 -3.86 -9.93
CA MET A 367 -19.78 -3.31 -10.65
C MET A 367 -20.21 -2.51 -11.88
N ARG A 368 -21.17 -3.02 -12.65
CA ARG A 368 -21.74 -2.31 -13.82
C ARG A 368 -22.49 -1.06 -13.40
N ASN A 369 -23.23 -1.09 -12.29
CA ASN A 369 -23.90 0.10 -11.77
C ASN A 369 -22.89 1.21 -11.41
N LEU A 370 -21.81 0.87 -10.69
CA LEU A 370 -20.75 1.84 -10.39
C LEU A 370 -20.10 2.39 -11.67
N TYR A 371 -19.76 1.51 -12.61
CA TYR A 371 -19.09 1.90 -13.86
C TYR A 371 -20.01 2.75 -14.74
N TRP A 372 -21.20 2.28 -15.10
CA TRP A 372 -22.03 2.94 -16.10
C TRP A 372 -22.96 4.02 -15.55
N SER A 373 -23.49 3.83 -14.34
CA SER A 373 -24.65 4.59 -13.85
C SER A 373 -24.30 5.66 -12.81
N HIS A 374 -23.10 5.63 -12.23
CA HIS A 374 -22.75 6.62 -11.19
C HIS A 374 -22.62 8.04 -11.80
N PRO A 375 -23.36 9.04 -11.29
CA PRO A 375 -23.54 10.33 -11.96
C PRO A 375 -22.27 11.16 -12.11
N SER A 376 -21.29 10.99 -11.22
CA SER A 376 -20.00 11.70 -11.32
C SER A 376 -19.11 11.21 -12.48
N GLY A 377 -19.41 10.06 -13.09
CA GLY A 377 -18.53 9.41 -14.05
C GLY A 377 -17.19 8.93 -13.44
N ALA A 378 -17.01 9.03 -12.11
CA ALA A 378 -15.72 8.81 -11.45
C ALA A 378 -15.17 7.39 -11.68
N PHE A 379 -16.02 6.38 -11.75
CA PHE A 379 -15.61 4.99 -11.96
C PHE A 379 -15.29 4.69 -13.42
N LYS A 380 -16.09 5.21 -14.36
CA LYS A 380 -15.90 5.03 -15.81
C LYS A 380 -14.69 5.79 -16.33
N ASP A 381 -14.65 7.09 -16.06
CA ASP A 381 -13.72 8.00 -16.72
C ASP A 381 -12.28 7.83 -16.25
N THR A 382 -12.07 7.18 -15.10
CA THR A 382 -10.73 6.83 -14.60
C THR A 382 -10.31 5.40 -14.93
N THR A 383 -11.18 4.61 -15.59
CA THR A 383 -10.88 3.23 -16.01
C THR A 383 -10.39 3.21 -17.45
N ASN A 384 -9.11 2.89 -17.65
CA ASN A 384 -8.50 2.73 -18.97
C ASN A 384 -8.08 1.26 -19.20
N PHE A 385 -8.91 0.51 -19.94
CA PHE A 385 -8.67 -0.93 -20.17
C PHE A 385 -7.41 -1.22 -20.99
N LEU A 386 -7.01 -0.33 -21.90
CA LEU A 386 -5.75 -0.46 -22.64
C LEU A 386 -4.55 -0.47 -21.66
N HIS A 387 -4.49 0.52 -20.77
CA HIS A 387 -3.43 0.60 -19.76
C HIS A 387 -3.48 -0.61 -18.81
N ILE A 388 -4.67 -1.00 -18.37
CA ILE A 388 -4.87 -2.17 -17.51
C ILE A 388 -4.30 -3.41 -18.20
N LYS A 389 -4.82 -3.81 -19.36
CA LYS A 389 -4.43 -5.07 -20.00
C LYS A 389 -2.95 -5.08 -20.37
N ASN A 390 -2.47 -4.03 -21.03
CA ASN A 390 -1.07 -3.95 -21.46
C ASN A 390 -0.10 -3.97 -20.28
N HIS A 391 -0.39 -3.26 -19.18
CA HIS A 391 0.49 -3.29 -18.01
C HIS A 391 0.67 -4.71 -17.50
N TYR A 392 -0.42 -5.41 -17.18
CA TYR A 392 -0.32 -6.72 -16.55
C TYR A 392 0.31 -7.74 -17.48
N THR A 393 -0.15 -7.81 -18.72
CA THR A 393 0.24 -8.90 -19.62
C THR A 393 1.61 -8.68 -20.25
N LYS A 394 2.08 -7.42 -20.36
CA LYS A 394 3.37 -7.09 -20.98
C LYS A 394 4.48 -6.73 -20.00
N SER A 395 4.16 -6.33 -18.77
CA SER A 395 5.18 -6.00 -17.76
C SER A 395 5.58 -7.21 -16.91
N HIS A 396 4.70 -8.19 -16.74
CA HIS A 396 4.95 -9.38 -15.93
C HIS A 396 5.51 -10.54 -16.77
N THR A 397 6.69 -10.35 -17.35
CA THR A 397 7.35 -11.35 -18.22
C THR A 397 7.65 -12.68 -17.51
N GLN A 398 7.73 -12.69 -16.18
CA GLN A 398 7.86 -13.92 -15.40
C GLN A 398 6.59 -14.78 -15.39
N ILE A 399 5.42 -14.19 -15.66
CA ILE A 399 4.14 -14.90 -15.81
C ILE A 399 3.84 -15.14 -17.29
N ASN A 400 4.08 -14.13 -18.12
CA ASN A 400 3.78 -14.14 -19.55
C ASN A 400 5.04 -13.79 -20.38
N PRO A 401 5.93 -14.75 -20.65
CA PRO A 401 7.26 -14.48 -21.22
C PRO A 401 7.25 -13.76 -22.57
N HIS A 402 6.26 -14.04 -23.42
CA HIS A 402 6.14 -13.42 -24.75
C HIS A 402 5.41 -12.08 -24.74
N SER A 403 4.93 -11.61 -23.58
CA SER A 403 4.24 -10.32 -23.44
C SER A 403 3.05 -10.16 -24.40
N ILE A 404 2.36 -11.25 -24.74
CA ILE A 404 1.17 -11.22 -25.60
C ILE A 404 0.00 -10.75 -24.74
N CYS A 405 -0.69 -9.70 -25.19
CA CYS A 405 -1.90 -9.21 -24.54
C CYS A 405 -3.14 -9.93 -25.12
N PRO A 406 -3.92 -10.67 -24.31
CA PRO A 406 -5.15 -11.28 -24.79
C PRO A 406 -6.15 -10.24 -25.30
N VAL A 407 -6.81 -10.56 -26.41
CA VAL A 407 -7.88 -9.71 -26.97
C VAL A 407 -9.09 -9.68 -26.04
N GLY A 408 -9.44 -10.83 -25.47
CA GLY A 408 -10.63 -10.99 -24.64
C GLY A 408 -10.45 -10.56 -23.19
N PRO A 409 -11.51 -10.75 -22.38
CA PRO A 409 -12.86 -11.07 -22.82
C PRO A 409 -13.49 -9.85 -23.53
N LEU A 410 -14.42 -10.09 -24.46
CA LEU A 410 -15.12 -9.02 -25.19
C LEU A 410 -16.60 -8.97 -24.77
N PRO A 411 -17.15 -7.78 -24.47
CA PRO A 411 -16.42 -6.54 -24.16
C PRO A 411 -15.62 -6.65 -22.85
N ASP A 412 -14.74 -5.68 -22.57
CA ASP A 412 -13.99 -5.63 -21.30
C ASP A 412 -14.95 -5.53 -20.09
N ILE A 413 -16.05 -4.78 -20.23
CA ILE A 413 -17.19 -4.75 -19.30
C ILE A 413 -18.51 -4.77 -20.10
N LEU A 414 -19.48 -5.59 -19.67
CA LEU A 414 -20.80 -5.66 -20.30
C LEU A 414 -21.64 -4.41 -19.99
N PRO A 415 -22.53 -3.99 -20.90
CA PRO A 415 -23.56 -2.99 -20.61
C PRO A 415 -24.48 -3.37 -19.44
N VAL A 416 -25.17 -2.37 -18.86
CA VAL A 416 -26.01 -2.54 -17.65
C VAL A 416 -27.13 -3.58 -17.84
N ASP A 417 -27.68 -3.67 -19.05
CA ASP A 417 -28.84 -4.52 -19.36
C ASP A 417 -28.47 -5.82 -20.09
N GLU A 418 -27.18 -6.14 -20.20
CA GLU A 418 -26.70 -7.32 -20.91
C GLU A 418 -26.11 -8.37 -19.95
N GLU A 419 -26.43 -9.64 -20.19
CA GLU A 419 -25.82 -10.76 -19.47
C GLU A 419 -25.10 -11.68 -20.46
N VAL A 420 -24.17 -12.49 -19.94
CA VAL A 420 -23.54 -13.54 -20.74
C VAL A 420 -24.62 -14.45 -21.34
N VAL A 421 -24.50 -14.82 -22.61
CA VAL A 421 -25.54 -15.58 -23.35
C VAL A 421 -25.99 -16.83 -22.60
N ALA A 422 -25.05 -17.59 -22.03
CA ALA A 422 -25.36 -18.78 -21.24
C ALA A 422 -26.18 -18.46 -19.97
N VAL A 423 -25.84 -17.37 -19.27
CA VAL A 423 -26.58 -16.89 -18.08
C VAL A 423 -27.99 -16.44 -18.48
N SER A 424 -28.10 -15.69 -19.59
CA SER A 424 -29.38 -15.25 -20.14
C SER A 424 -30.29 -16.44 -20.52
N ALA A 425 -29.73 -17.48 -21.12
CA ALA A 425 -30.47 -18.68 -21.50
C ALA A 425 -30.95 -19.47 -20.27
N ALA A 426 -30.10 -19.64 -19.26
CA ALA A 426 -30.44 -20.32 -18.01
C ALA A 426 -31.57 -19.61 -17.24
N ALA A 427 -31.56 -18.27 -17.23
CA ALA A 427 -32.63 -17.49 -16.59
C ALA A 427 -33.99 -17.63 -17.27
N LYS A 428 -34.02 -17.85 -18.60
CA LYS A 428 -35.25 -18.04 -19.38
C LYS A 428 -35.80 -19.46 -19.31
N GLY A 429 -34.93 -20.47 -19.16
CA GLY A 429 -35.32 -21.89 -19.13
C GLY A 429 -35.85 -22.38 -17.77
N GLY A 430 -35.76 -21.56 -16.72
CA GLY A 430 -36.31 -21.85 -15.39
C GLY A 430 -37.62 -21.12 -15.08
N ALA A 431 -38.22 -20.43 -16.05
CA ALA A 431 -39.48 -19.71 -15.94
C ALA A 431 -40.67 -20.58 -16.37
#